data_AF-A0A8C4TIJ5-F1
#
_entry.id   AF-A0A8C4TIJ5-F1
#
_cell.length_a   1.000
_cell.length_b   1.000
_cell.length_c   1.000
_cell.angle_alpha   90.00
_cell.angle_beta   90.00
_cell.angle_gamma   90.00
#
_symmetry.space_group_name_H-M   'P 1'
#
loop_
_entity.id
_entity.type
_entity.pdbx_description
1 polymer ?
#
loop_
_entity_poly.entity_id
_entity_poly.type
_entity_poly.pdbx_seq_one_letter_code
_entity_poly.pdbx_strand_id
1 'polypeptide(L)'
;MDEQHLGTCCVLLLLLRGVFSTSEVCSNHLILPGLKGDQGENGDEGDAGKPGKTGPPGPKGPPGKPGSDGDIGIMGKTGPPGETGDKGFSGRPGHAGVKGKPGSTCDCGRYRKVVGQLVANVRKLKNSVKFVKNVISGIKETEDNYFLIIKEGKSYSEALTHCRIRGGTLAMPKNEETNALIAEYLTQAGLSRAFIGLHDTEHEGQFVYTDKTPLQGYSKWRPGEPNNAFDKEHCVEMVNTGGWNDVECDLTIYFVCEFPKKKRSNGIFS
;
A
#
# COMPACT_ATOMS: atom_id res chain seq x y z
N MET A 1 65.39 -39.27 -0.23
CA MET A 1 65.52 -37.80 -0.18
C MET A 1 64.12 -37.26 0.12
N ASP A 2 63.48 -37.58 1.26
CA ASP A 2 63.83 -37.24 2.66
C ASP A 2 64.02 -35.72 2.81
N GLU A 3 63.34 -34.99 3.71
CA GLU A 3 62.93 -35.31 5.08
C GLU A 3 61.85 -34.32 5.60
N GLN A 4 61.17 -34.68 6.69
CA GLN A 4 60.04 -34.03 7.37
C GLN A 4 60.47 -33.15 8.57
N HIS A 5 59.63 -32.20 9.03
CA HIS A 5 59.35 -31.89 10.46
C HIS A 5 58.08 -31.00 10.59
N LEU A 6 56.97 -31.46 11.20
CA LEU A 6 56.60 -31.42 12.65
C LEU A 6 56.76 -30.01 13.29
N GLY A 7 55.80 -29.41 14.01
CA GLY A 7 54.54 -29.87 14.57
C GLY A 7 53.82 -28.72 15.32
N THR A 8 52.55 -28.98 15.63
CA THR A 8 51.59 -28.25 16.46
C THR A 8 52.10 -27.77 17.83
N CYS A 9 51.63 -26.61 18.32
CA CYS A 9 51.38 -26.44 19.76
C CYS A 9 50.18 -25.53 20.06
N CYS A 10 49.28 -26.08 20.87
CA CYS A 10 48.06 -25.54 21.44
C CYS A 10 48.36 -24.53 22.57
N VAL A 11 47.46 -23.55 22.72
CA VAL A 11 46.82 -23.14 24.00
C VAL A 11 47.74 -22.68 25.14
N LEU A 12 47.61 -21.42 25.57
CA LEU A 12 46.97 -21.00 26.84
C LEU A 12 47.39 -19.56 27.23
N LEU A 13 46.46 -18.87 27.91
CA LEU A 13 46.57 -17.65 28.74
C LEU A 13 46.40 -16.29 28.05
N LEU A 14 45.56 -15.36 28.52
CA LEU A 14 44.29 -15.29 29.24
C LEU A 14 44.11 -13.78 29.50
N LEU A 15 42.90 -13.27 29.23
CA LEU A 15 42.23 -12.15 29.91
C LEU A 15 42.83 -10.74 29.80
N LEU A 16 42.02 -9.79 29.28
CA LEU A 16 41.63 -8.56 29.99
C LEU A 16 40.41 -7.88 29.30
N ARG A 17 39.23 -8.10 29.90
CA ARG A 17 38.10 -7.17 30.19
C ARG A 17 37.47 -6.29 29.08
N GLY A 18 36.13 -6.35 28.98
CA GLY A 18 35.29 -5.22 28.55
C GLY A 18 33.87 -5.59 28.06
N VAL A 19 32.87 -5.46 28.93
CA VAL A 19 31.42 -5.70 28.72
C VAL A 19 30.76 -4.54 27.97
N PHE A 20 29.81 -4.79 27.03
CA PHE A 20 28.56 -4.02 26.75
C PHE A 20 27.65 -4.91 25.85
N SER A 21 26.46 -5.38 26.29
CA SER A 21 25.11 -4.79 26.15
C SER A 21 24.80 -4.38 24.68
N THR A 22 23.81 -4.89 23.96
CA THR A 22 22.41 -5.21 24.29
C THR A 22 21.82 -6.26 23.33
N SER A 23 20.80 -6.99 23.81
CA SER A 23 19.86 -7.79 23.02
C SER A 23 18.95 -6.90 22.17
N GLU A 24 18.95 -7.05 20.84
CA GLU A 24 17.90 -6.50 19.98
C GLU A 24 16.65 -7.40 20.04
N VAL A 25 15.74 -6.99 20.93
CA VAL A 25 14.36 -7.47 20.99
C VAL A 25 13.62 -6.95 19.76
N CYS A 26 13.44 -7.79 18.73
CA CYS A 26 12.36 -7.58 17.76
C CYS A 26 11.07 -8.20 18.30
N SER A 27 10.49 -7.61 19.35
CA SER A 27 9.12 -7.90 19.76
C SER A 27 8.18 -7.10 18.87
N ASN A 28 7.61 -7.75 17.86
CA ASN A 28 6.28 -7.46 17.33
C ASN A 28 5.69 -8.79 16.86
N HIS A 29 5.32 -9.63 17.84
CA HIS A 29 4.60 -10.86 17.60
C HIS A 29 3.11 -10.53 17.42
N LEU A 30 2.70 -10.25 16.18
CA LEU A 30 1.29 -10.14 15.85
C LEU A 30 0.72 -11.56 15.71
N ILE A 31 0.02 -12.05 16.73
CA ILE A 31 -0.75 -13.29 16.68
C ILE A 31 -2.10 -12.99 16.04
N LEU A 32 -2.39 -13.61 14.89
CA LEU A 32 -3.74 -13.68 14.36
C LEU A 32 -4.51 -14.77 15.16
N PRO A 33 -5.76 -14.51 15.61
CA PRO A 33 -6.58 -15.53 16.25
C PRO A 33 -6.75 -16.74 15.32
N GLY A 34 -6.48 -17.95 15.83
CA GLY A 34 -6.79 -19.18 15.09
C GLY A 34 -8.30 -19.32 14.87
N LEU A 35 -8.70 -19.98 13.78
CA LEU A 35 -10.10 -20.26 13.48
C LEU A 35 -10.76 -20.98 14.68
N LYS A 36 -12.00 -20.59 14.99
CA LYS A 36 -12.81 -21.25 16.05
C LYS A 36 -12.90 -22.74 15.72
N GLY A 37 -12.51 -23.59 16.67
CA GLY A 37 -12.57 -25.05 16.49
C GLY A 37 -14.00 -25.52 16.18
N ASP A 38 -14.10 -26.63 15.46
CA ASP A 38 -15.37 -27.22 15.07
C ASP A 38 -16.23 -27.54 16.31
N GLN A 39 -17.55 -27.42 16.17
CA GLN A 39 -18.49 -27.78 17.24
C GLN A 39 -18.35 -29.28 17.56
N GLY A 40 -18.24 -29.63 18.84
CA GLY A 40 -18.13 -31.02 19.27
C GLY A 40 -19.33 -31.86 18.81
N GLU A 41 -19.11 -33.16 18.60
CA GLU A 41 -20.15 -34.10 18.22
C GLU A 41 -21.28 -34.15 19.27
N ASN A 42 -22.53 -34.33 18.82
CA ASN A 42 -23.66 -34.53 19.72
C ASN A 42 -23.45 -35.80 20.55
N GLY A 43 -23.83 -35.77 21.83
CA GLY A 43 -23.72 -36.95 22.69
C GLY A 43 -24.60 -38.11 22.20
N ASP A 44 -24.18 -39.33 22.50
CA ASP A 44 -24.90 -40.55 22.14
C ASP A 44 -26.32 -40.57 22.75
N GLU A 45 -27.28 -41.14 22.02
CA GLU A 45 -28.63 -41.37 22.53
C GLU A 45 -28.58 -42.36 23.70
N GLY A 46 -29.32 -42.09 24.78
CA GLY A 46 -29.30 -42.93 25.98
C GLY A 46 -29.88 -44.32 25.71
N ASP A 47 -29.33 -45.36 26.34
CA ASP A 47 -29.80 -46.73 26.21
C ASP A 47 -31.30 -46.87 26.57
N ALA A 48 -32.03 -47.69 25.81
CA ALA A 48 -33.42 -48.02 26.12
C ALA A 48 -33.54 -48.71 27.50
N GLY A 49 -34.54 -48.30 28.29
CA GLY A 49 -34.82 -48.90 29.59
C GLY A 49 -35.05 -50.42 29.48
N LYS A 50 -34.50 -51.19 30.42
CA LYS A 50 -34.64 -52.66 30.40
C LYS A 50 -36.13 -53.05 30.55
N PRO A 51 -36.64 -54.04 29.78
CA PRO A 51 -38.00 -54.54 29.96
C PRO A 51 -38.23 -55.03 31.39
N GLY A 52 -39.42 -54.75 31.94
CA GLY A 52 -39.81 -55.23 33.27
C GLY A 52 -39.79 -56.76 33.33
N LYS A 53 -39.35 -57.32 34.46
CA LYS A 53 -39.31 -58.77 34.65
C LYS A 53 -40.74 -59.34 34.64
N THR A 54 -40.96 -60.37 33.82
CA THR A 54 -42.22 -61.12 33.81
C THR A 54 -42.48 -61.71 35.20
N GLY A 55 -43.69 -61.52 35.74
CA GLY A 55 -44.07 -62.07 37.03
C GLY A 55 -43.94 -63.60 37.07
N PRO A 56 -43.57 -64.20 38.21
CA PRO A 56 -43.45 -65.64 38.31
C PRO A 56 -44.79 -66.32 37.97
N PRO A 57 -44.77 -67.48 37.29
CA PRO A 57 -45.98 -68.25 37.04
C PRO A 57 -46.69 -68.56 38.36
N GLY A 58 -48.01 -68.40 38.39
CA GLY A 58 -48.80 -68.78 39.55
C GLY A 58 -48.55 -70.25 39.91
N PRO A 59 -48.44 -70.60 41.20
CA PRO A 59 -48.18 -71.98 41.60
C PRO A 59 -49.24 -72.91 41.02
N LYS A 60 -48.80 -74.06 40.52
CA LYS A 60 -49.66 -75.08 39.92
C LYS A 60 -50.68 -75.54 40.95
N GLY A 61 -51.96 -75.34 40.66
CA GLY A 61 -53.04 -75.86 41.51
C GLY A 61 -52.96 -77.39 41.58
N PRO A 62 -53.04 -78.01 42.76
CA PRO A 62 -53.16 -79.46 42.85
C PRO A 62 -54.47 -79.93 42.19
N PRO A 63 -54.45 -80.95 41.30
CA PRO A 63 -55.67 -81.55 40.74
C PRO A 63 -56.58 -82.21 41.79
N GLY A 64 -57.87 -82.30 41.46
CA GLY A 64 -58.99 -82.50 42.38
C GLY A 64 -59.25 -83.91 42.94
N LYS A 65 -60.08 -83.87 43.98
CA LYS A 65 -60.55 -84.90 44.93
C LYS A 65 -61.60 -85.81 44.29
N PRO A 66 -61.79 -87.09 44.72
CA PRO A 66 -63.16 -87.40 45.24
C PRO A 66 -63.37 -88.59 46.22
N GLY A 67 -64.16 -88.34 47.29
CA GLY A 67 -64.92 -89.28 48.12
C GLY A 67 -64.49 -89.59 49.59
N SER A 68 -65.04 -88.84 50.56
CA SER A 68 -64.94 -88.93 52.05
C SER A 68 -63.62 -88.63 52.78
N ASP A 69 -62.57 -88.11 52.18
CA ASP A 69 -62.43 -86.81 51.53
C ASP A 69 -62.90 -85.63 52.34
N GLY A 70 -62.03 -85.26 53.28
CA GLY A 70 -62.08 -83.97 53.95
C GLY A 70 -61.84 -82.80 52.99
N ASP A 71 -62.88 -81.96 52.95
CA ASP A 71 -62.89 -80.51 53.14
C ASP A 71 -62.04 -79.62 52.21
N ILE A 72 -62.75 -78.83 51.39
CA ILE A 72 -62.26 -77.57 50.80
C ILE A 72 -62.99 -76.43 51.49
N GLY A 73 -62.21 -75.45 51.93
CA GLY A 73 -62.71 -74.22 52.55
C GLY A 73 -63.24 -73.19 51.55
N ILE A 74 -63.11 -71.92 51.93
CA ILE A 74 -63.40 -70.76 51.08
C ILE A 74 -62.15 -69.88 50.92
N MET A 75 -61.99 -69.39 49.68
CA MET A 75 -60.83 -68.77 49.04
C MET A 75 -60.66 -67.28 49.38
N GLY A 76 -59.41 -66.82 49.52
CA GLY A 76 -59.03 -65.42 49.72
C GLY A 76 -58.88 -64.61 48.42
N LYS A 77 -59.03 -63.29 48.52
CA LYS A 77 -59.17 -62.31 47.41
C LYS A 77 -57.81 -61.89 46.83
N THR A 78 -57.75 -61.64 45.51
CA THR A 78 -56.56 -61.24 44.73
C THR A 78 -56.07 -59.82 45.05
N GLY A 79 -54.74 -59.61 45.05
CA GLY A 79 -54.09 -58.32 45.36
C GLY A 79 -53.99 -57.33 44.19
N PRO A 80 -53.63 -56.05 44.46
CA PRO A 80 -53.66 -54.97 43.48
C PRO A 80 -52.45 -54.95 42.51
N PRO A 81 -52.57 -54.30 41.32
CA PRO A 81 -51.51 -54.18 40.32
C PRO A 81 -50.29 -53.37 40.81
N GLY A 82 -49.09 -53.70 40.30
CA GLY A 82 -47.83 -53.07 40.69
C GLY A 82 -47.58 -51.68 40.09
N GLU A 83 -46.68 -50.92 40.72
CA GLU A 83 -46.36 -49.52 40.37
C GLU A 83 -45.50 -49.39 39.09
N THR A 84 -45.59 -48.22 38.44
CA THR A 84 -44.87 -47.87 37.21
C THR A 84 -43.40 -47.58 37.50
N GLY A 85 -42.47 -48.11 36.70
CA GLY A 85 -41.03 -47.97 36.92
C GLY A 85 -40.49 -46.55 36.71
N ASP A 86 -39.36 -46.26 37.36
CA ASP A 86 -38.72 -44.94 37.35
C ASP A 86 -38.20 -44.52 35.96
N LYS A 87 -38.18 -43.21 35.71
CA LYS A 87 -37.64 -42.59 34.49
C LYS A 87 -36.11 -42.76 34.44
N GLY A 88 -35.56 -43.14 33.29
CA GLY A 88 -34.11 -43.31 33.09
C GLY A 88 -33.30 -42.03 33.31
N PHE A 89 -32.03 -42.18 33.70
CA PHE A 89 -31.09 -41.08 33.93
C PHE A 89 -30.70 -40.36 32.63
N SER A 90 -30.40 -39.06 32.72
CA SER A 90 -29.89 -38.25 31.60
C SER A 90 -28.53 -38.76 31.12
N GLY A 91 -28.28 -38.70 29.80
CA GLY A 91 -26.98 -39.01 29.21
C GLY A 91 -25.86 -38.10 29.72
N ARG A 92 -24.61 -38.58 29.67
CA ARG A 92 -23.44 -37.79 30.10
C ARG A 92 -23.18 -36.64 29.11
N PRO A 93 -22.73 -35.46 29.58
CA PRO A 93 -22.31 -34.38 28.68
C PRO A 93 -21.21 -34.85 27.71
N GLY A 94 -21.28 -34.40 26.46
CA GLY A 94 -20.26 -34.70 25.44
C GLY A 94 -18.87 -34.19 25.85
N HIS A 95 -17.83 -34.85 25.35
CA HIS A 95 -16.45 -34.46 25.65
C HIS A 95 -16.13 -33.08 25.06
N ALA A 96 -15.29 -32.31 25.76
CA ALA A 96 -14.83 -31.02 25.25
C ALA A 96 -14.08 -31.18 23.92
N GLY A 97 -14.38 -30.32 22.95
CA GLY A 97 -13.73 -30.34 21.64
C GLY A 97 -12.21 -30.16 21.76
N VAL A 98 -11.47 -30.84 20.88
CA VAL A 98 -10.00 -30.79 20.89
C VAL A 98 -9.53 -29.36 20.61
N LYS A 99 -8.62 -28.83 21.43
CA LYS A 99 -8.05 -27.49 21.21
C LYS A 99 -7.45 -27.42 19.80
N GLY A 100 -7.84 -26.42 19.02
CA GLY A 100 -7.34 -26.21 17.66
C GLY A 100 -5.81 -26.15 17.61
N LYS A 101 -5.22 -26.65 16.52
CA LYS A 101 -3.76 -26.59 16.32
C LYS A 101 -3.28 -25.13 16.37
N PRO A 102 -2.09 -24.84 16.92
CA PRO A 102 -1.49 -23.51 16.83
C PRO A 102 -1.44 -23.03 15.37
N GLY A 103 -1.77 -21.76 15.13
CA GLY A 103 -1.68 -21.17 13.79
C GLY A 103 -0.26 -21.25 13.23
N SER A 104 -0.12 -21.49 11.92
CA SER A 104 1.19 -21.51 11.26
C SER A 104 1.83 -20.13 11.32
N THR A 105 3.11 -20.05 11.70
CA THR A 105 3.88 -18.81 11.67
C THR A 105 3.91 -18.22 10.26
N CYS A 106 3.47 -16.98 10.07
CA CYS A 106 3.68 -16.26 8.81
C CYS A 106 5.20 -16.05 8.61
N ASP A 107 5.79 -16.74 7.63
CA ASP A 107 7.17 -16.50 7.22
C ASP A 107 7.28 -15.17 6.46
N CYS A 108 7.27 -14.07 7.22
CA CYS A 108 7.64 -12.75 6.73
C CYS A 108 9.11 -12.70 6.29
N GLY A 109 9.94 -13.68 6.66
CA GLY A 109 11.35 -13.77 6.30
C GLY A 109 11.57 -13.96 4.80
N ARG A 110 10.75 -14.81 4.16
CA ARG A 110 10.80 -15.03 2.70
C ARG A 110 10.59 -13.74 1.91
N TYR A 111 9.62 -12.93 2.30
CA TYR A 111 9.32 -11.66 1.62
C TYR A 111 10.22 -10.50 2.07
N ARG A 112 10.77 -10.53 3.29
CA ARG A 112 11.65 -9.47 3.81
C ARG A 112 12.88 -9.24 2.93
N LYS A 113 13.49 -10.30 2.40
CA LYS A 113 14.63 -10.17 1.47
C LYS A 113 14.22 -9.55 0.13
N VAL A 114 13.09 -9.99 -0.43
CA VAL A 114 12.56 -9.48 -1.71
C VAL A 114 12.15 -8.02 -1.59
N VAL A 115 11.38 -7.67 -0.55
CA VAL A 115 10.96 -6.30 -0.27
C VAL A 115 12.17 -5.41 0.05
N GLY A 116 13.13 -5.91 0.84
CA GLY A 116 14.38 -5.21 1.11
C GLY A 116 15.16 -4.88 -0.16
N GLN A 117 15.29 -5.86 -1.06
CA GLN A 117 15.93 -5.68 -2.36
C GLN A 117 15.16 -4.69 -3.25
N LEU A 118 13.82 -4.77 -3.28
CA LEU A 118 12.99 -3.84 -4.04
C LEU A 118 13.15 -2.41 -3.51
N VAL A 119 13.11 -2.20 -2.19
CA VAL A 119 13.32 -0.89 -1.57
C VAL A 119 14.71 -0.35 -1.89
N ALA A 120 15.74 -1.20 -1.86
CA ALA A 120 17.10 -0.81 -2.25
C ALA A 120 17.17 -0.42 -3.73
N ASN A 121 16.52 -1.18 -4.62
CA ASN A 121 16.46 -0.88 -6.05
C ASN A 121 15.69 0.42 -6.33
N VAL A 122 14.56 0.65 -5.66
CA VAL A 122 13.79 1.89 -5.77
C VAL A 122 14.60 3.09 -5.27
N ARG A 123 15.33 2.94 -4.15
CA ARG A 123 16.24 3.99 -3.66
C ARG A 123 17.34 4.29 -4.67
N LYS A 124 17.97 3.25 -5.21
CA LYS A 124 19.01 3.37 -6.25
C LYS A 124 18.45 4.11 -7.47
N LEU A 125 17.29 3.69 -7.97
CA LEU A 125 16.62 4.31 -9.10
C LEU A 125 16.28 5.79 -8.81
N LYS A 126 15.73 6.09 -7.63
CA LYS A 126 15.39 7.46 -7.23
C LYS A 126 16.63 8.36 -7.20
N ASN A 127 17.75 7.85 -6.69
CA ASN A 127 19.02 8.58 -6.67
C ASN A 127 19.56 8.82 -8.08
N SER A 128 19.52 7.81 -8.95
CA SER A 128 19.94 7.95 -10.35
C SER A 128 19.07 8.96 -11.11
N VAL A 129 17.74 8.93 -10.92
CA VAL A 129 16.82 9.92 -11.52
C VAL A 129 17.11 11.33 -11.00
N LYS A 130 17.36 11.48 -9.70
CA LYS A 130 17.74 12.77 -9.11
C LYS A 130 19.04 13.31 -9.70
N PHE A 131 20.03 12.43 -9.93
CA PHE A 131 21.28 12.80 -10.58
C PHE A 131 21.04 13.29 -12.02
N VAL A 132 20.30 12.53 -12.83
CA VAL A 132 20.00 12.92 -14.23
C VAL A 132 19.26 14.27 -14.27
N LYS A 133 18.25 14.44 -13.41
CA LYS A 133 17.45 15.66 -13.33
C LYS A 133 18.31 16.89 -13.00
N ASN A 134 19.14 16.79 -11.97
CA ASN A 134 19.84 17.95 -11.42
C ASN A 134 21.19 18.24 -12.08
N VAL A 135 21.95 17.19 -12.42
CA VAL A 135 23.33 17.34 -12.92
C VAL A 135 23.40 17.36 -14.43
N ILE A 136 22.59 16.54 -15.11
CA ILE A 136 22.67 16.42 -16.57
C ILE A 136 21.70 17.40 -17.24
N SER A 137 20.43 17.41 -16.82
CA SER A 137 19.39 18.17 -17.52
C SER A 137 19.12 19.56 -16.92
N GLY A 138 19.61 19.85 -15.72
CA GLY A 138 19.40 21.12 -15.03
C GLY A 138 17.94 21.47 -14.73
N ILE A 139 17.01 20.50 -14.81
CA ILE A 139 15.56 20.73 -14.75
C ILE A 139 15.18 21.43 -13.44
N LYS A 140 14.46 22.54 -13.55
CA LYS A 140 13.84 23.22 -12.41
C LYS A 140 12.39 22.77 -12.25
N GLU A 141 11.85 22.89 -11.04
CA GLU A 141 10.49 22.48 -10.76
C GLU A 141 9.83 23.42 -9.74
N THR A 142 8.54 23.65 -9.90
CA THR A 142 7.64 24.19 -8.87
C THR A 142 6.83 23.05 -8.26
N GLU A 143 5.80 23.31 -7.46
CA GLU A 143 4.88 22.26 -7.01
C GLU A 143 4.15 21.61 -8.19
N ASP A 144 3.71 22.43 -9.15
CA ASP A 144 2.81 22.02 -10.23
C ASP A 144 3.52 21.72 -11.56
N ASN A 145 4.72 22.26 -11.81
CA ASN A 145 5.35 22.23 -13.13
C ASN A 145 6.84 21.86 -13.11
N TYR A 146 7.34 21.33 -14.24
CA TYR A 146 8.76 21.19 -14.56
C TYR A 146 9.15 22.21 -15.65
N PHE A 147 10.36 22.75 -15.55
CA PHE A 147 10.92 23.71 -16.50
C PHE A 147 12.23 23.19 -17.09
N LEU A 148 12.37 23.30 -18.40
CA LEU A 148 13.55 22.86 -19.15
C LEU A 148 13.97 23.93 -20.16
N ILE A 149 15.22 24.37 -20.07
CA ILE A 149 15.83 25.24 -21.08
C ILE A 149 16.26 24.38 -22.27
N ILE A 150 15.84 24.76 -23.47
CA ILE A 150 16.29 24.15 -24.72
C ILE A 150 17.33 25.07 -25.35
N LYS A 151 18.59 24.62 -25.38
CA LYS A 151 19.73 25.34 -25.94
C LYS A 151 19.87 25.10 -27.46
N GLU A 152 18.74 25.11 -28.16
CA GLU A 152 18.68 25.04 -29.62
C GLU A 152 17.92 26.28 -30.10
N GLY A 153 18.56 27.10 -30.94
CA GLY A 153 17.92 28.30 -31.48
C GLY A 153 16.78 27.91 -32.42
N LYS A 154 15.58 28.44 -32.19
CA LYS A 154 14.38 28.22 -33.02
C LYS A 154 13.53 29.48 -33.10
N SER A 155 12.72 29.62 -34.15
CA SER A 155 11.67 30.64 -34.18
C SER A 155 10.60 30.37 -33.11
N TYR A 156 9.76 31.35 -32.79
CA TYR A 156 8.75 31.19 -31.75
C TYR A 156 7.79 30.03 -32.04
N SER A 157 7.33 29.89 -33.29
CA SER A 157 6.41 28.83 -33.71
C SER A 157 7.05 27.43 -33.61
N GLU A 158 8.33 27.32 -34.01
CA GLU A 158 9.10 26.09 -33.90
C GLU A 158 9.36 25.71 -32.44
N ALA A 159 9.71 26.69 -31.60
CA ALA A 159 9.93 26.52 -30.17
C ALA A 159 8.66 26.05 -29.45
N LEU A 160 7.51 26.65 -29.76
CA LEU A 160 6.21 26.24 -29.25
C LEU A 160 5.86 24.80 -29.65
N THR A 161 6.04 24.47 -30.93
CA THR A 161 5.82 23.11 -31.43
C THR A 161 6.75 22.12 -30.73
N HIS A 162 8.01 22.49 -30.53
CA HIS A 162 9.02 21.67 -29.86
C HIS A 162 8.64 21.31 -28.41
N CYS A 163 8.06 22.25 -27.66
CA CYS A 163 7.55 21.96 -26.31
C CYS A 163 6.27 21.10 -26.37
N ARG A 164 5.35 21.39 -27.31
CA ARG A 164 4.08 20.67 -27.48
C ARG A 164 4.25 19.19 -27.79
N ILE A 165 5.14 18.84 -28.71
CA ILE A 165 5.39 17.43 -29.07
C ILE A 165 5.94 16.60 -27.89
N ARG A 166 6.46 17.25 -26.85
CA ARG A 166 6.95 16.62 -25.61
C ARG A 166 5.92 16.64 -24.48
N GLY A 167 4.69 17.08 -24.75
CA GLY A 167 3.62 17.15 -23.76
C GLY A 167 3.71 18.37 -22.83
N GLY A 168 4.37 19.45 -23.29
CA GLY A 168 4.47 20.72 -22.58
C GLY A 168 4.06 21.91 -23.45
N THR A 169 4.44 23.10 -23.03
CA THR A 169 4.29 24.35 -23.81
C THR A 169 5.47 25.28 -23.52
N LEU A 170 5.56 26.44 -24.17
CA LEU A 170 6.51 27.47 -23.76
C LEU A 170 6.15 27.98 -22.37
N ALA A 171 7.16 28.26 -21.54
CA ALA A 171 6.95 28.58 -20.14
C ALA A 171 6.12 29.85 -19.93
N MET A 172 5.12 29.79 -19.04
CA MET A 172 4.16 30.86 -18.80
C MET A 172 4.34 31.39 -17.37
N PRO A 173 5.20 32.41 -17.15
CA PRO A 173 5.44 32.97 -15.81
C PRO A 173 4.23 33.80 -15.33
N LYS A 174 3.20 33.14 -14.78
CA LYS A 174 1.96 33.78 -14.33
C LYS A 174 2.06 34.44 -12.95
N ASN A 175 3.18 34.30 -12.25
CA ASN A 175 3.40 34.88 -10.92
C ASN A 175 4.90 35.13 -10.65
N GLU A 176 5.19 35.88 -9.58
CA GLU A 176 6.55 36.29 -9.20
C GLU A 176 7.48 35.10 -8.95
N GLU A 177 6.99 34.09 -8.25
CA GLU A 177 7.77 32.92 -7.88
C GLU A 177 8.26 32.16 -9.13
N THR A 178 7.34 31.91 -10.08
CA THR A 178 7.66 31.22 -11.34
C THR A 178 8.58 32.07 -12.20
N ASN A 179 8.33 33.39 -12.28
CA ASN A 179 9.17 34.30 -13.05
C ASN A 179 10.61 34.34 -12.53
N ALA A 180 10.78 34.52 -11.22
CA ALA A 180 12.09 34.55 -10.57
C ALA A 180 12.84 33.22 -10.74
N LEU A 181 12.14 32.08 -10.62
CA LEU A 181 12.72 30.76 -10.85
C LEU A 181 13.26 30.59 -12.28
N ILE A 182 12.52 31.04 -13.29
CA ILE A 182 12.97 30.95 -14.69
C ILE A 182 14.16 31.90 -14.92
N ALA A 183 14.11 33.13 -14.39
CA ALA A 183 15.19 34.10 -14.49
C ALA A 183 16.51 33.59 -13.86
N GLU A 184 16.42 33.02 -12.66
CA GLU A 184 17.54 32.37 -11.99
C GLU A 184 18.05 31.18 -12.80
N TYR A 185 17.15 30.40 -13.41
CA TYR A 185 17.53 29.27 -14.24
C TYR A 185 18.31 29.71 -15.49
N LEU A 186 17.90 30.79 -16.16
CA LEU A 186 18.64 31.39 -17.27
C LEU A 186 20.04 31.84 -16.82
N THR A 187 20.12 32.52 -15.67
CA THR A 187 21.38 32.99 -15.07
C THR A 187 22.32 31.82 -14.79
N GLN A 188 21.85 30.76 -14.12
CA GLN A 188 22.64 29.56 -13.83
C GLN A 188 23.07 28.81 -15.10
N ALA A 189 22.26 28.88 -16.16
CA ALA A 189 22.58 28.28 -17.46
C ALA A 189 23.54 29.13 -18.30
N GLY A 190 23.92 30.32 -17.84
CA GLY A 190 24.77 31.28 -18.55
C GLY A 190 24.09 31.93 -19.76
N LEU A 191 22.76 32.00 -19.75
CA LEU A 191 21.97 32.58 -20.84
C LEU A 191 21.56 34.01 -20.49
N SER A 192 21.55 34.89 -21.49
CA SER A 192 21.11 36.28 -21.33
C SER A 192 19.61 36.46 -21.55
N ARG A 193 19.01 35.65 -22.43
CA ARG A 193 17.60 35.72 -22.81
C ARG A 193 17.06 34.38 -23.33
N ALA A 194 15.74 34.21 -23.31
CA ALA A 194 15.04 33.08 -23.92
C ALA A 194 13.57 33.41 -24.21
N PHE A 195 12.95 32.75 -25.20
CA PHE A 195 11.51 32.85 -25.40
C PHE A 195 10.72 32.28 -24.22
N ILE A 196 9.61 32.95 -23.91
CA ILE A 196 8.56 32.52 -23.00
C ILE A 196 7.21 32.44 -23.72
N GLY A 197 6.24 31.75 -23.15
CA GLY A 197 4.97 31.43 -23.78
C GLY A 197 3.94 32.55 -23.70
N LEU A 198 4.25 33.73 -24.22
CA LEU A 198 3.40 34.91 -24.27
C LEU A 198 3.54 35.57 -25.65
N HIS A 199 2.42 35.96 -26.26
CA HIS A 199 2.38 36.58 -27.60
C HIS A 199 1.07 37.36 -27.79
N ASP A 200 1.02 38.27 -28.75
CA ASP A 200 -0.19 39.04 -29.12
C ASP A 200 -0.52 38.95 -30.62
N THR A 201 0.04 37.95 -31.31
CA THR A 201 -0.12 37.69 -32.77
C THR A 201 -1.57 37.69 -33.30
N GLU A 202 -2.56 37.49 -32.44
CA GLU A 202 -3.98 37.51 -32.81
C GLU A 202 -4.57 38.92 -32.77
N HIS A 203 -4.17 39.71 -31.77
CA HIS A 203 -4.72 41.04 -31.50
C HIS A 203 -3.62 41.90 -30.88
N GLU A 204 -3.14 42.88 -31.64
CA GLU A 204 -2.08 43.81 -31.25
C GLU A 204 -2.35 44.45 -29.87
N GLY A 205 -1.35 44.38 -28.98
CA GLY A 205 -1.39 44.88 -27.61
C GLY A 205 -2.20 44.03 -26.63
N GLN A 206 -2.86 42.95 -27.08
CA GLN A 206 -3.57 42.00 -26.24
C GLN A 206 -2.78 40.70 -26.09
N PHE A 207 -1.82 40.71 -25.17
CA PHE A 207 -0.98 39.55 -24.91
C PHE A 207 -1.76 38.39 -24.29
N VAL A 208 -1.55 37.19 -24.85
CA VAL A 208 -2.17 35.93 -24.44
C VAL A 208 -1.06 34.89 -24.24
N TYR A 209 -1.19 34.09 -23.18
CA TYR A 209 -0.31 32.97 -22.94
C TYR A 209 -0.58 31.83 -23.93
N THR A 210 0.41 30.95 -24.13
CA THR A 210 0.28 29.82 -25.08
C THR A 210 -0.81 28.79 -24.75
N ASP A 211 -1.36 28.82 -23.54
CA ASP A 211 -2.54 28.06 -23.11
C ASP A 211 -3.87 28.80 -23.33
N LYS A 212 -3.84 29.93 -24.05
CA LYS A 212 -4.97 30.82 -24.37
C LYS A 212 -5.49 31.63 -23.18
N THR A 213 -4.82 31.62 -22.03
CA THR A 213 -5.20 32.51 -20.93
C THR A 213 -4.72 33.94 -21.23
N PRO A 214 -5.57 34.96 -21.08
CA PRO A 214 -5.16 36.35 -21.31
C PRO A 214 -4.18 36.81 -20.23
N LEU A 215 -3.26 37.72 -20.57
CA LEU A 215 -2.38 38.35 -19.60
C LEU A 215 -3.19 39.29 -18.69
N GLN A 216 -3.37 38.89 -17.43
CA GLN A 216 -4.09 39.69 -16.44
C GLN A 216 -3.41 39.62 -15.07
N GLY A 217 -3.33 40.75 -14.37
CA GLY A 217 -2.86 40.85 -12.99
C GLY A 217 -1.34 40.89 -12.81
N TYR A 218 -0.58 40.00 -13.44
CA TYR A 218 0.87 39.92 -13.30
C TYR A 218 1.60 40.20 -14.61
N SER A 219 2.61 41.07 -14.57
CA SER A 219 3.55 41.28 -15.67
C SER A 219 4.93 41.73 -15.18
N LYS A 220 5.96 41.48 -15.98
CA LYS A 220 7.35 41.91 -15.73
C LYS A 220 7.98 42.61 -16.92
N TRP A 221 7.20 43.39 -17.65
CA TRP A 221 7.72 44.23 -18.72
C TRP A 221 8.87 45.11 -18.24
N ARG A 222 9.92 45.20 -19.04
CA ARG A 222 11.00 46.15 -18.78
C ARG A 222 10.49 47.58 -18.98
N PRO A 223 11.16 48.59 -18.40
CA PRO A 223 10.79 49.97 -18.64
C PRO A 223 10.79 50.29 -20.13
N GLY A 224 9.64 50.71 -20.66
CA GLY A 224 9.45 50.99 -22.09
C GLY A 224 8.77 49.88 -22.88
N GLU A 225 8.63 48.67 -22.31
CA GLU A 225 8.03 47.52 -22.98
C GLU A 225 6.57 47.27 -22.52
N PRO A 226 5.73 46.60 -23.33
CA PRO A 226 5.98 46.24 -24.73
C PRO A 226 5.90 47.47 -25.64
N ASN A 227 6.77 47.56 -26.65
CA ASN A 227 6.90 48.75 -27.50
C ASN A 227 6.49 48.54 -28.97
N ASN A 228 6.24 47.28 -29.36
CA ASN A 228 5.99 46.81 -30.71
C ASN A 228 6.94 47.43 -31.75
N ALA A 229 8.25 47.19 -31.63
CA ALA A 229 9.22 47.88 -32.46
C ALA A 229 8.95 47.61 -33.96
N PHE A 230 8.80 48.70 -34.72
CA PHE A 230 8.54 48.65 -36.16
C PHE A 230 7.26 47.88 -36.56
N ASP A 231 6.28 47.76 -35.65
CA ASP A 231 5.02 47.03 -35.85
C ASP A 231 5.23 45.53 -36.22
N LYS A 232 6.24 44.89 -35.60
CA LYS A 232 6.63 43.49 -35.90
C LYS A 232 6.86 42.61 -34.66
N GLU A 233 6.82 43.18 -33.46
CA GLU A 233 7.21 42.48 -32.25
C GLU A 233 6.00 41.86 -31.55
N HIS A 234 5.65 40.63 -31.93
CA HIS A 234 4.44 39.97 -31.44
C HIS A 234 4.68 38.80 -30.48
N CYS A 235 5.94 38.50 -30.16
CA CYS A 235 6.35 37.38 -29.32
C CYS A 235 7.21 37.87 -28.16
N VAL A 236 7.29 37.13 -27.06
CA VAL A 236 7.94 37.65 -25.84
C VAL A 236 9.15 36.83 -25.45
N GLU A 237 10.23 37.53 -25.14
CA GLU A 237 11.40 36.98 -24.47
C GLU A 237 11.51 37.44 -23.02
N MET A 238 12.15 36.60 -22.21
CA MET A 238 12.59 36.93 -20.86
C MET A 238 14.11 37.07 -20.86
N VAL A 239 14.61 38.17 -20.31
CA VAL A 239 16.04 38.32 -19.99
C VAL A 239 16.37 37.68 -18.64
N ASN A 240 17.64 37.38 -18.39
CA ASN A 240 18.10 36.69 -17.18
C ASN A 240 17.87 37.45 -15.86
N THR A 241 17.57 38.76 -15.92
CA THR A 241 17.10 39.55 -14.77
C THR A 241 15.61 39.36 -14.45
N GLY A 242 14.89 38.63 -15.30
CA GLY A 242 13.47 38.32 -15.17
C GLY A 242 12.52 39.34 -15.83
N GLY A 243 13.07 40.38 -16.46
CA GLY A 243 12.28 41.34 -17.24
C GLY A 243 11.86 40.78 -18.61
N TRP A 244 10.74 41.26 -19.13
CA TRP A 244 10.18 40.84 -20.41
C TRP A 244 10.36 41.91 -21.49
N ASN A 245 10.50 41.45 -22.72
CA ASN A 245 10.64 42.25 -23.93
C ASN A 245 9.81 41.59 -25.02
N ASP A 246 8.96 42.33 -25.72
CA ASP A 246 8.39 41.89 -26.98
C ASP A 246 9.47 41.92 -28.06
N VAL A 247 9.41 40.98 -28.99
CA VAL A 247 10.39 40.77 -30.04
C VAL A 247 9.70 40.15 -31.27
N GLU A 248 10.37 40.25 -32.42
CA GLU A 248 9.91 39.61 -33.65
C GLU A 248 9.88 38.07 -33.50
N CYS A 249 8.77 37.46 -33.89
CA CYS A 249 8.54 36.02 -33.70
C CYS A 249 9.48 35.11 -34.51
N ASP A 250 10.07 35.65 -35.58
CA ASP A 250 10.99 34.93 -36.46
C ASP A 250 12.43 34.89 -35.91
N LEU A 251 12.72 35.62 -34.81
CA LEU A 251 14.00 35.53 -34.14
C LEU A 251 14.32 34.09 -33.72
N THR A 252 15.55 33.67 -33.99
CA THR A 252 16.04 32.33 -33.65
C THR A 252 16.81 32.40 -32.35
N ILE A 253 16.16 32.09 -31.23
CA ILE A 253 16.78 32.09 -29.89
C ILE A 253 16.44 30.82 -29.10
N TYR A 254 17.11 30.64 -27.97
CA TYR A 254 16.79 29.57 -27.02
C TYR A 254 15.45 29.85 -26.33
N PHE A 255 14.86 28.82 -25.75
CA PHE A 255 13.51 28.89 -25.19
C PHE A 255 13.36 27.99 -23.98
N VAL A 256 12.37 28.31 -23.14
CA VAL A 256 12.05 27.54 -21.94
C VAL A 256 10.74 26.80 -22.16
N CYS A 257 10.77 25.47 -22.01
CA CYS A 257 9.56 24.66 -21.97
C CYS A 257 9.07 24.47 -20.53
N GLU A 258 7.76 24.44 -20.37
CA GLU A 258 7.03 24.09 -19.14
C GLU A 258 6.22 22.82 -19.35
N PHE A 259 6.25 21.93 -18.35
CA PHE A 259 5.53 20.65 -18.36
C PHE A 259 4.70 20.50 -17.08
N PRO A 260 3.39 20.26 -17.17
CA PRO A 260 2.56 20.04 -16.00
C PRO A 260 2.88 18.71 -15.31
N LYS A 261 3.03 18.75 -13.98
CA LYS A 261 3.06 17.54 -13.17
C LYS A 261 1.65 16.96 -13.14
N LYS A 262 1.50 15.68 -13.48
CA LYS A 262 0.22 14.98 -13.29
C LYS A 262 -0.21 15.17 -11.84
N LYS A 263 -1.37 15.83 -11.61
CA LYS A 263 -2.03 15.80 -10.31
C LYS A 263 -2.21 14.33 -9.95
N ARG A 264 -1.72 13.93 -8.77
CA ARG A 264 -2.15 12.66 -8.18
C ARG A 264 -3.64 12.82 -7.95
N SER A 265 -4.46 12.25 -8.84
CA SER A 265 -5.84 11.99 -8.51
C SER A 265 -5.80 11.13 -7.25
N ASN A 266 -6.18 11.71 -6.11
CA ASN A 266 -6.59 10.91 -4.97
C ASN A 266 -7.73 10.05 -5.51
N GLY A 267 -7.43 8.81 -5.83
CA GLY A 267 -8.41 7.81 -6.16
C GLY A 267 -9.28 7.64 -4.93
N ILE A 268 -10.39 8.38 -4.90
CA ILE A 268 -11.54 8.04 -4.09
C ILE A 268 -12.06 6.76 -4.75
N PHE A 269 -11.60 5.61 -4.24
CA PHE A 269 -12.40 4.41 -4.30
C PHE A 269 -13.56 4.65 -3.34
N SER A 270 -14.68 5.10 -3.89
CA SER A 270 -16.00 5.01 -3.25
C SER A 270 -16.57 3.61 -3.47
#